data_AF-A0A075LTL7-F1
#
_entry.id   AF-A0A075LTL7-F1
#
_cell.length_a   1.000
_cell.length_b   1.000
_cell.length_c   1.000
_cell.angle_alpha   90.00
_cell.angle_beta   90.00
_cell.angle_gamma   90.00
#
_symmetry.space_group_name_H-M   'P 1'
#
loop_
_entity.id
_entity.type
_entity.pdbx_description
1 polymer ?
#
loop_
_entity_poly.entity_id
_entity_poly.type
_entity_poly.pdbx_seq_one_letter_code
_entity_poly.pdbx_strand_id
1 'polypeptide(L)'
;MKYSKLAVKILEYEEKEIYYDPAYHGRTLKIFGIDDDPTKIIDYIGDKFLEKGYGLIFFDTRGKHPKEKFDTVIKIEDNKETGLDPIKMVAKGLIKDFYTAATIIQTIYGLDRSLTNKLYSDILEGKIKSTPEVAASKAHYGEVIRESYTLLDEVFFKGEPPELGKSILVDFGSAHSITLVGMAFLILAAAVRDRRNTLIAIDDAAVLFYTTPGSAAIPLLTQPMRGRVTLLGTRYVVENLLNTPGPTLVLYNDPDMQSMIYEANGVPQGDMRKHVLKGEGAFIWRTTQTLEVEFGRLPI
;
A
#
# COMPACT_ATOMS: atom_id res chain seq x y z
N MET A 1 -10.71 -24.30 -8.29
CA MET A 1 -9.57 -24.83 -9.09
C MET A 1 -8.30 -24.06 -8.72
N LYS A 2 -7.14 -24.73 -8.62
CA LYS A 2 -5.82 -24.10 -8.49
C LYS A 2 -5.26 -23.89 -9.91
N TYR A 3 -5.26 -22.67 -10.43
CA TYR A 3 -4.77 -22.39 -11.79
C TYR A 3 -3.27 -22.12 -11.82
N SER A 4 -2.70 -21.64 -10.73
CA SER A 4 -1.29 -21.30 -10.62
C SER A 4 -0.68 -21.74 -9.29
N LYS A 5 0.65 -21.79 -9.26
CA LYS A 5 1.43 -22.01 -8.02
C LYS A 5 1.22 -20.88 -6.99
N LEU A 6 0.63 -19.75 -7.39
CA LEU A 6 0.37 -18.60 -6.53
C LEU A 6 -0.97 -18.69 -5.79
N ALA A 7 -1.81 -19.67 -6.11
CA ALA A 7 -3.08 -19.84 -5.41
C ALA A 7 -2.87 -20.04 -3.90
N VAL A 8 -3.66 -19.31 -3.11
CA VAL A 8 -3.71 -19.38 -1.64
C VAL A 8 -5.14 -19.68 -1.22
N LYS A 9 -5.34 -20.65 -0.34
CA LYS A 9 -6.66 -20.97 0.22
C LYS A 9 -7.10 -19.76 1.06
N ILE A 10 -8.30 -19.25 0.85
CA ILE A 10 -8.81 -18.09 1.61
C ILE A 10 -10.11 -18.38 2.34
N LEU A 11 -10.88 -19.39 1.93
CA LEU A 11 -12.10 -19.84 2.61
C LEU A 11 -12.28 -21.36 2.47
N GLU A 12 -13.11 -21.94 3.34
CA GLU A 12 -13.47 -23.38 3.32
C GLU A 12 -14.96 -23.58 3.63
N TYR A 13 -15.65 -24.41 2.84
CA TYR A 13 -17.08 -24.70 2.99
C TYR A 13 -17.37 -26.17 2.64
N GLU A 14 -17.95 -26.95 3.56
CA GLU A 14 -18.37 -28.35 3.32
C GLU A 14 -17.35 -29.17 2.49
N GLU A 15 -16.09 -29.22 2.95
CA GLU A 15 -14.95 -29.89 2.29
C GLU A 15 -14.49 -29.27 0.95
N LYS A 16 -15.15 -28.21 0.47
CA LYS A 16 -14.70 -27.39 -0.66
C LYS A 16 -13.77 -26.27 -0.19
N GLU A 17 -12.59 -26.23 -0.80
CA GLU A 17 -11.62 -25.15 -0.60
C GLU A 17 -11.78 -24.04 -1.65
N ILE A 18 -11.86 -22.79 -1.18
CA ILE A 18 -11.95 -21.59 -2.03
C ILE A 18 -10.59 -20.89 -2.02
N TYR A 19 -10.11 -20.55 -3.22
CA TYR A 19 -8.76 -20.05 -3.42
C TYR A 19 -8.77 -18.64 -4.01
N TYR A 20 -7.86 -17.78 -3.54
CA TYR A 20 -7.43 -16.61 -4.28
C TYR A 20 -6.21 -16.97 -5.13
N ASP A 21 -6.37 -16.91 -6.46
CA ASP A 21 -5.28 -17.04 -7.41
C ASP A 21 -5.03 -15.70 -8.13
N PRO A 22 -3.94 -14.98 -7.80
CA PRO A 22 -3.65 -13.68 -8.40
C PRO A 22 -3.48 -13.71 -9.92
N ALA A 23 -3.15 -14.87 -10.50
CA ALA A 23 -3.00 -15.01 -11.94
C ALA A 23 -4.36 -15.04 -12.66
N TYR A 24 -5.41 -15.48 -11.97
CA TYR A 24 -6.73 -15.71 -12.54
C TYR A 24 -7.75 -14.66 -12.07
N HIS A 25 -7.79 -14.36 -10.78
CA HIS A 25 -8.76 -13.39 -10.22
C HIS A 25 -8.32 -11.94 -10.38
N GLY A 26 -7.02 -11.69 -10.56
CA GLY A 26 -6.43 -10.34 -10.57
C GLY A 26 -5.43 -10.18 -9.43
N ARG A 27 -4.48 -9.25 -9.58
CA ARG A 27 -3.31 -9.16 -8.70
C ARG A 27 -3.51 -8.34 -7.43
N THR A 28 -4.65 -7.66 -7.30
CA THR A 28 -4.97 -6.81 -6.16
C THR A 28 -6.17 -7.39 -5.44
N LEU A 29 -5.99 -7.93 -4.24
CA LEU A 29 -7.09 -8.42 -3.40
C LEU A 29 -7.47 -7.35 -2.39
N LYS A 30 -8.73 -6.91 -2.42
CA LYS A 30 -9.30 -6.02 -1.42
C LYS A 30 -9.86 -6.85 -0.27
N ILE A 31 -9.55 -6.53 0.97
CA ILE A 31 -9.97 -7.27 2.17
C ILE A 31 -10.67 -6.29 3.09
N PHE A 32 -11.99 -6.44 3.25
CA PHE A 32 -12.80 -5.58 4.11
C PHE A 32 -13.31 -6.38 5.30
N GLY A 33 -13.14 -5.85 6.51
CA GLY A 33 -13.62 -6.49 7.73
C GLY A 33 -13.44 -5.59 8.93
N ILE A 34 -14.10 -5.90 10.03
CA ILE A 34 -13.93 -5.14 11.28
C ILE A 34 -12.82 -5.74 12.16
N ASP A 35 -12.56 -5.07 13.28
CA ASP A 35 -11.54 -5.49 14.26
C ASP A 35 -10.16 -5.74 13.62
N ASP A 36 -9.49 -6.83 14.01
CA ASP A 36 -8.17 -7.21 13.49
C ASP A 36 -8.24 -8.29 12.40
N ASP A 37 -9.43 -8.62 11.90
CA ASP A 37 -9.61 -9.71 10.94
C ASP A 37 -8.89 -9.46 9.59
N PRO A 38 -8.92 -8.26 8.99
CA PRO A 38 -8.12 -7.98 7.79
C PRO A 38 -6.62 -8.25 7.97
N THR A 39 -6.06 -7.90 9.13
CA THR A 39 -4.63 -8.06 9.45
C THR A 39 -4.25 -9.52 9.61
N LYS A 40 -5.07 -10.31 10.32
CA LYS A 40 -4.86 -11.76 10.44
C LYS A 40 -4.87 -12.44 9.07
N ILE A 41 -5.77 -12.03 8.18
CA ILE A 41 -5.84 -12.57 6.82
C ILE A 41 -4.63 -12.12 5.98
N ILE A 42 -4.20 -10.86 6.09
CA ILE A 42 -2.98 -10.37 5.46
C ILE A 42 -1.77 -11.20 5.92
N ASP A 43 -1.64 -11.45 7.22
CA ASP A 43 -0.56 -12.25 7.79
C ASP A 43 -0.59 -13.68 7.25
N TYR A 44 -1.74 -14.33 7.30
CA TYR A 44 -1.93 -15.67 6.77
C TYR A 44 -1.54 -15.77 5.30
N ILE A 45 -2.03 -14.86 4.45
CA ILE A 45 -1.67 -14.84 3.03
C ILE A 45 -0.17 -14.57 2.87
N GLY A 46 0.38 -13.63 3.64
CA GLY A 46 1.81 -13.33 3.71
C GLY A 46 2.67 -14.56 3.93
N ASP A 47 2.34 -15.35 4.94
CA ASP A 47 3.09 -16.56 5.29
C ASP A 47 3.02 -17.59 4.15
N LYS A 48 1.85 -17.73 3.50
CA LYS A 48 1.71 -18.59 2.30
C LYS A 48 2.50 -18.10 1.09
N PHE A 49 2.73 -16.80 0.95
CA PHE A 49 3.60 -16.27 -0.10
C PHE A 49 5.08 -16.44 0.23
N LEU A 50 5.45 -16.32 1.51
CA LEU A 50 6.81 -16.57 1.98
C LEU A 50 7.21 -18.04 1.76
N GLU A 51 6.32 -18.99 2.07
CA GLU A 51 6.48 -20.44 1.75
C GLU A 51 6.73 -20.69 0.25
N LYS A 52 6.17 -19.84 -0.62
CA LYS A 52 6.35 -19.88 -2.08
C LYS A 52 7.60 -19.13 -2.57
N GLY A 53 8.42 -18.61 -1.66
CA GLY A 53 9.67 -17.90 -1.96
C GLY A 53 9.51 -16.43 -2.34
N TYR A 54 8.34 -15.81 -2.14
CA TYR A 54 8.14 -14.38 -2.37
C TYR A 54 8.74 -13.53 -1.24
N GLY A 55 9.12 -12.29 -1.55
CA GLY A 55 9.39 -11.28 -0.53
C GLY A 55 8.09 -10.64 -0.02
N LEU A 56 8.08 -10.12 1.20
CA LEU A 56 6.91 -9.48 1.81
C LEU A 56 7.18 -7.98 2.02
N ILE A 57 6.33 -7.08 1.54
CA ILE A 57 6.46 -5.64 1.83
C ILE A 57 5.17 -5.18 2.48
N PHE A 58 5.22 -4.95 3.78
CA PHE A 58 4.04 -4.64 4.57
C PHE A 58 4.11 -3.16 4.99
N PHE A 59 3.06 -2.42 4.68
CA PHE A 59 2.80 -1.08 5.17
C PHE A 59 1.80 -1.19 6.31
N ASP A 60 2.31 -1.13 7.54
CA ASP A 60 1.57 -1.38 8.77
C ASP A 60 1.23 -0.06 9.46
N THR A 61 0.00 0.40 9.25
CA THR A 61 -0.50 1.65 9.86
C THR A 61 -0.74 1.53 11.37
N ARG A 62 -0.79 0.31 11.92
CA ARG A 62 -1.20 0.06 13.31
C ARG A 62 -0.09 -0.55 14.17
N GLY A 63 1.04 -0.92 13.58
CA GLY A 63 2.19 -1.53 14.26
C GLY A 63 1.87 -2.90 14.86
N LYS A 64 1.04 -3.71 14.21
CA LYS A 64 0.56 -5.01 14.72
C LYS A 64 1.28 -6.22 14.13
N HIS A 65 2.01 -6.07 13.02
CA HIS A 65 2.64 -7.20 12.37
C HIS A 65 3.93 -7.68 13.11
N PRO A 66 4.15 -9.00 13.21
CA PRO A 66 5.35 -9.58 13.82
C PRO A 66 6.61 -9.23 13.00
N LYS A 67 7.70 -8.89 13.68
CA LYS A 67 8.93 -8.36 13.07
C LYS A 67 9.85 -9.46 12.53
N GLU A 68 9.68 -10.68 13.03
CA GLU A 68 10.59 -11.82 12.85
C GLU A 68 10.67 -12.31 11.38
N LYS A 69 9.65 -12.03 10.56
CA LYS A 69 9.59 -12.45 9.15
C LYS A 69 10.15 -11.42 8.15
N PHE A 70 10.69 -10.31 8.64
CA PHE A 70 11.21 -9.22 7.82
C PHE A 70 12.71 -9.02 8.07
N ASP A 71 13.51 -9.02 7.00
CA ASP A 71 14.93 -8.69 7.06
C ASP A 71 15.19 -7.19 7.16
N THR A 72 14.19 -6.36 6.89
CA THR A 72 14.25 -4.91 7.08
C THR A 72 13.01 -4.42 7.80
N VAL A 73 13.20 -3.65 8.87
CA VAL A 73 12.12 -2.96 9.58
C VAL A 73 12.40 -1.46 9.55
N ILE A 74 11.55 -0.71 8.87
CA ILE A 74 11.60 0.75 8.79
C ILE A 74 10.53 1.29 9.73
N LYS A 75 10.95 1.86 10.86
CA LYS A 75 10.03 2.51 11.79
C LYS A 75 9.89 3.98 11.43
N ILE A 76 8.66 4.44 11.28
CA ILE A 76 8.34 5.84 11.08
C ILE A 76 7.81 6.38 12.40
N GLU A 77 8.52 7.37 12.95
CA GLU A 77 8.25 7.98 14.24
C GLU A 77 8.37 9.50 14.11
N ASP A 78 7.51 10.23 14.82
CA ASP A 78 7.60 11.69 14.81
C ASP A 78 8.94 12.16 15.40
N ASN A 79 9.53 13.21 14.84
CA ASN A 79 10.80 13.78 15.27
C ASN A 79 12.01 12.82 15.21
N LYS A 80 11.96 11.76 14.40
CA LYS A 80 13.13 10.91 14.14
C LYS A 80 13.56 10.98 12.68
N GLU A 81 14.87 10.88 12.49
CA GLU A 81 15.48 10.79 11.17
C GLU A 81 15.12 9.46 10.50
N THR A 82 14.71 9.50 9.24
CA THR A 82 14.31 8.29 8.50
C THR A 82 15.19 7.99 7.29
N GLY A 83 15.94 8.98 6.81
CA GLY A 83 16.72 8.90 5.58
C GLY A 83 15.89 8.83 4.32
N LEU A 84 14.55 8.95 4.41
CA LEU A 84 13.61 8.86 3.29
C LEU A 84 13.59 10.15 2.46
N ASP A 85 14.75 10.59 2.00
CA ASP A 85 14.90 11.71 1.06
C ASP A 85 14.88 11.19 -0.38
N PRO A 86 13.92 11.61 -1.23
CA PRO A 86 13.79 11.10 -2.59
C PRO A 86 15.06 11.29 -3.44
N ILE A 87 15.80 12.39 -3.25
CA ILE A 87 17.01 12.69 -4.04
C ILE A 87 18.15 11.79 -3.57
N LYS A 88 18.36 11.65 -2.26
CA LYS A 88 19.37 10.73 -1.71
C LYS A 88 19.07 9.27 -2.05
N MET A 89 17.79 8.88 -2.03
CA MET A 89 17.38 7.52 -2.39
C MET A 89 17.66 7.20 -3.87
N VAL A 90 17.51 8.16 -4.79
CA VAL A 90 17.97 7.99 -6.18
C VAL A 90 19.48 7.84 -6.24
N ALA A 91 20.23 8.67 -5.51
CA ALA A 91 21.69 8.59 -5.50
C ALA A 91 22.22 7.24 -4.97
N LYS A 92 21.48 6.58 -4.08
CA LYS A 92 21.77 5.21 -3.59
C LYS A 92 21.19 4.10 -4.47
N GLY A 93 20.49 4.43 -5.56
CA GLY A 93 19.88 3.45 -6.47
C GLY A 93 18.61 2.78 -5.95
N LEU A 94 17.97 3.34 -4.91
CA LEU A 94 16.73 2.81 -4.33
C LEU A 94 15.48 3.32 -5.05
N ILE A 95 15.56 4.50 -5.68
CA ILE A 95 14.54 5.04 -6.57
C ILE A 95 15.14 5.19 -7.97
N LYS A 96 14.34 4.91 -8.99
CA LYS A 96 14.79 4.73 -10.38
C LYS A 96 15.54 5.93 -10.97
N ASP A 97 15.05 7.15 -10.78
CA ASP A 97 15.57 8.34 -11.45
C ASP A 97 15.20 9.64 -10.70
N PHE A 98 15.97 10.70 -10.97
CA PHE A 98 15.78 12.02 -10.35
C PHE A 98 14.47 12.70 -10.77
N TYR A 99 13.87 12.31 -11.91
CA TYR A 99 12.56 12.82 -12.30
C TYR A 99 11.46 12.28 -11.37
N THR A 100 11.56 11.01 -10.98
CA THR A 100 10.71 10.40 -9.96
C THR A 100 10.89 11.10 -8.62
N ALA A 101 12.12 11.42 -8.22
CA ALA A 101 12.37 12.20 -7.00
C ALA A 101 11.72 13.60 -7.05
N ALA A 102 11.87 14.34 -8.14
CA ALA A 102 11.22 15.63 -8.33
C ALA A 102 9.69 15.54 -8.30
N THR A 103 9.12 14.48 -8.88
CA THR A 103 7.65 14.23 -8.89
C THR A 103 7.12 13.87 -7.50
N ILE A 104 7.91 13.17 -6.68
CA ILE A 104 7.55 12.91 -5.28
C ILE A 104 7.52 14.23 -4.51
N ILE A 105 8.56 15.07 -4.63
CA ILE A 105 8.61 16.39 -3.98
C ILE A 105 7.46 17.27 -4.46
N GLN A 106 7.16 17.25 -5.76
CA GLN A 106 5.99 17.92 -6.32
C GLN A 106 4.70 17.48 -5.64
N THR A 107 4.52 16.17 -5.47
CA THR A 107 3.29 15.60 -4.90
C THR A 107 3.13 15.94 -3.42
N ILE A 108 4.24 15.97 -2.68
CA ILE A 108 4.27 16.32 -1.26
C ILE A 108 3.95 17.80 -1.05
N TYR A 109 4.58 18.68 -1.84
CA TYR A 109 4.53 20.14 -1.61
C TYR A 109 3.69 20.93 -2.62
N GLY A 110 2.96 20.24 -3.51
CA GLY A 110 2.03 20.88 -4.44
C GLY A 110 2.69 21.77 -5.50
N LEU A 111 3.88 21.41 -5.99
CA LEU A 111 4.52 22.17 -7.07
C LEU A 111 3.73 22.05 -8.38
N ASP A 112 3.75 23.12 -9.18
CA ASP A 112 3.29 23.04 -10.57
C ASP A 112 4.34 22.38 -11.47
N ARG A 113 3.94 22.05 -12.70
CA ARG A 113 4.82 21.38 -13.67
C ARG A 113 6.08 22.19 -14.04
N SER A 114 5.99 23.52 -14.10
CA SER A 114 7.10 24.39 -14.44
C SER A 114 8.15 24.36 -13.32
N LEU A 115 7.70 24.50 -12.07
CA LEU A 115 8.53 24.42 -10.88
C LEU A 115 9.15 23.03 -10.71
N THR A 116 8.41 21.95 -10.95
CA THR A 116 8.97 20.60 -10.93
C THR A 116 10.06 20.40 -11.98
N ASN A 117 9.84 20.88 -13.21
CA ASN A 117 10.85 20.78 -14.27
C ASN A 117 12.11 21.57 -13.92
N LYS A 118 11.96 22.75 -13.31
CA LYS A 118 13.10 23.55 -12.84
C LYS A 118 13.86 22.84 -11.71
N LEU A 119 13.14 22.32 -10.71
CA LEU A 119 13.72 21.51 -9.64
C LEU A 119 14.49 20.31 -10.21
N TYR A 120 13.89 19.57 -11.13
CA TYR A 120 14.55 18.45 -11.80
C TYR A 120 15.87 18.85 -12.48
N SER A 121 15.89 19.99 -13.21
CA SER A 121 17.12 20.52 -13.81
C SER A 121 18.18 20.83 -12.76
N ASP A 122 17.81 21.50 -11.67
CA ASP A 122 18.76 21.89 -10.61
C ASP A 122 19.29 20.66 -9.84
N ILE A 123 18.51 19.58 -9.72
CA ILE A 123 18.97 18.28 -9.21
C ILE A 123 19.99 17.65 -10.16
N LEU A 124 19.70 17.61 -11.47
CA LEU A 124 20.62 17.06 -12.47
C LEU A 124 21.96 17.83 -12.53
N GLU A 125 21.91 19.14 -12.34
CA GLU A 125 23.08 20.01 -12.27
C GLU A 125 23.85 19.90 -10.94
N GLY A 126 23.35 19.10 -9.98
CA GLY A 126 23.98 18.88 -8.68
C GLY A 126 23.90 20.07 -7.73
N LYS A 127 23.07 21.07 -8.05
CA LYS A 127 22.81 22.26 -7.21
C LYS A 127 21.98 21.91 -5.97
N ILE A 128 21.15 20.88 -6.10
CA ILE A 128 20.28 20.39 -5.03
C ILE A 128 20.53 18.88 -4.85
N LYS A 129 20.85 18.48 -3.63
CA LYS A 129 21.22 17.10 -3.29
C LYS A 129 20.28 16.45 -2.26
N SER A 130 19.35 17.22 -1.69
CA SER A 130 18.41 16.76 -0.68
C SER A 130 17.17 17.66 -0.61
N THR A 131 16.05 17.15 -0.10
CA THR A 131 14.82 17.92 0.10
C THR A 131 15.01 19.12 1.03
N PRO A 132 15.76 19.03 2.15
CA PRO A 132 16.14 20.22 2.94
C PRO A 132 16.84 21.32 2.11
N GLU A 133 17.73 20.95 1.19
CA GLU A 133 18.35 21.92 0.27
C GLU A 133 17.33 22.53 -0.72
N VAL A 134 16.32 21.76 -1.14
CA VAL A 134 15.21 22.28 -1.94
C VAL A 134 14.49 23.39 -1.17
N ALA A 135 14.11 23.12 0.09
CA ALA A 135 13.42 24.06 0.94
C ALA A 135 14.28 25.31 1.27
N ALA A 136 15.60 25.15 1.41
CA ALA A 136 16.53 26.25 1.64
C ALA A 136 16.86 27.07 0.37
N SER A 137 16.53 26.57 -0.82
CA SER A 137 16.88 27.22 -2.10
C SER A 137 16.22 28.59 -2.27
N LYS A 138 16.96 29.52 -2.88
CA LYS A 138 16.44 30.84 -3.29
C LYS A 138 15.60 30.81 -4.57
N ALA A 139 15.53 29.68 -5.26
CA ALA A 139 14.67 29.52 -6.41
C ALA A 139 13.19 29.52 -6.00
N HIS A 140 12.29 29.88 -6.92
CA HIS A 140 10.86 30.03 -6.64
C HIS A 140 10.19 28.72 -6.14
N TYR A 141 10.64 27.54 -6.58
CA TYR A 141 10.14 26.27 -6.03
C TYR A 141 10.42 26.13 -4.52
N GLY A 142 11.55 26.68 -4.04
CA GLY A 142 11.93 26.62 -2.63
C GLY A 142 11.07 27.57 -1.79
N GLU A 143 10.63 28.69 -2.37
CA GLU A 143 9.65 29.58 -1.75
C GLU A 143 8.30 28.88 -1.52
N VAL A 144 7.76 28.24 -2.55
CA VAL A 144 6.49 27.48 -2.45
C VAL A 144 6.60 26.36 -1.42
N ILE A 145 7.70 25.60 -1.42
CA ILE A 145 7.91 24.52 -0.44
C ILE A 145 7.93 25.06 0.99
N ARG A 146 8.59 26.19 1.25
CA ARG A 146 8.68 26.78 2.60
C ARG A 146 7.34 27.18 3.20
N GLU A 147 6.29 27.35 2.41
CA GLU A 147 4.94 27.65 2.93
C GLU A 147 4.36 26.49 3.76
N SER A 148 4.79 25.26 3.48
CA SER A 148 4.29 24.04 4.13
C SER A 148 5.40 23.17 4.75
N TYR A 149 6.66 23.44 4.45
CA TYR A 149 7.81 22.73 5.02
C TYR A 149 7.97 23.00 6.51
N THR A 150 8.00 21.93 7.31
CA THR A 150 8.08 22.03 8.77
C THR A 150 9.40 21.49 9.34
N LEU A 151 9.62 21.71 10.64
CA LEU A 151 10.72 21.06 11.36
C LEU A 151 10.58 19.53 11.40
N LEU A 152 9.35 19.00 11.34
CA LEU A 152 9.13 17.55 11.24
C LEU A 152 9.66 17.02 9.91
N ASP A 153 9.41 17.73 8.81
CA ASP A 153 9.91 17.39 7.48
C ASP A 153 11.44 17.43 7.44
N GLU A 154 12.03 18.49 8.00
CA GLU A 154 13.48 18.66 8.12
C GLU A 154 14.13 17.48 8.84
N VAL A 155 13.56 17.03 9.96
CA VAL A 155 14.05 15.85 10.68
C VAL A 155 13.80 14.57 9.90
N PHE A 156 12.61 14.42 9.30
CA PHE A 156 12.22 13.23 8.55
C PHE A 156 13.21 12.90 7.42
N PHE A 157 13.64 13.89 6.63
CA PHE A 157 14.56 13.70 5.49
C PHE A 157 16.04 13.56 5.88
N LYS A 158 16.40 13.81 7.14
CA LYS A 158 17.77 13.60 7.64
C LYS A 158 18.10 12.12 7.79
N GLY A 159 19.38 11.84 7.97
CA GLY A 159 19.93 10.48 8.02
C GLY A 159 20.34 9.94 6.65
N GLU A 160 20.82 8.69 6.68
CA GLU A 160 21.19 7.91 5.51
C GLU A 160 19.97 7.12 5.00
N PRO A 161 19.80 6.98 3.66
CA PRO A 161 18.75 6.14 3.11
C PRO A 161 18.80 4.71 3.66
N PRO A 162 17.64 4.13 4.04
CA PRO A 162 17.59 2.80 4.62
C PRO A 162 17.97 1.74 3.58
N GLU A 163 18.56 0.63 4.06
CA GLU A 163 18.70 -0.57 3.24
C GLU A 163 17.33 -1.20 3.03
N LEU A 164 17.06 -1.65 1.79
CA LEU A 164 15.79 -2.26 1.44
C LEU A 164 15.99 -3.75 1.14
N GLY A 165 15.83 -4.59 2.14
CA GLY A 165 15.88 -6.05 2.05
C GLY A 165 14.79 -6.66 1.17
N LYS A 166 14.71 -7.99 1.11
CA LYS A 166 13.70 -8.71 0.30
C LYS A 166 12.31 -8.60 0.93
N SER A 167 12.24 -8.70 2.25
CA SER A 167 11.05 -8.56 3.06
C SER A 167 11.16 -7.34 3.98
N ILE A 168 10.27 -6.38 3.80
CA ILE A 168 10.28 -5.08 4.46
C ILE A 168 8.99 -4.91 5.27
N LEU A 169 9.12 -4.57 6.55
CA LEU A 169 8.03 -4.04 7.35
C LEU A 169 8.23 -2.53 7.51
N VAL A 170 7.25 -1.76 7.05
CA VAL A 170 7.15 -0.32 7.29
C VAL A 170 6.15 -0.13 8.41
N ASP A 171 6.65 0.19 9.60
CA ASP A 171 5.88 0.32 10.84
C ASP A 171 5.55 1.81 11.08
N PHE A 172 4.29 2.18 10.88
CA PHE A 172 3.77 3.52 11.16
C PHE A 172 3.06 3.61 12.51
N GLY A 173 3.03 2.54 13.32
CA GLY A 173 2.23 2.50 14.56
C GLY A 173 2.63 3.54 15.62
N SER A 174 3.79 4.19 15.44
CA SER A 174 4.31 5.25 16.31
C SER A 174 4.41 6.63 15.62
N ALA A 175 3.83 6.79 14.42
CA ALA A 175 3.72 8.07 13.73
C ALA A 175 2.35 8.70 14.01
N HIS A 176 2.31 9.82 14.73
CA HIS A 176 1.05 10.53 15.00
C HIS A 176 0.73 11.58 13.93
N SER A 177 1.71 11.93 13.08
CA SER A 177 1.50 12.80 11.92
C SER A 177 1.06 12.02 10.67
N ILE A 178 -0.19 12.21 10.25
CA ILE A 178 -0.71 11.61 9.01
C ILE A 178 0.06 12.08 7.77
N THR A 179 0.61 13.29 7.80
CA THR A 179 1.45 13.84 6.72
C THR A 179 2.76 13.05 6.60
N LEU A 180 3.45 12.77 7.72
CA LEU A 180 4.66 11.94 7.71
C LEU A 180 4.38 10.53 7.18
N VAL A 181 3.27 9.92 7.62
CA VAL A 181 2.83 8.60 7.15
C VAL A 181 2.61 8.62 5.62
N GLY A 182 1.89 9.63 5.12
CA GLY A 182 1.66 9.79 3.68
C GLY A 182 2.95 9.96 2.87
N MET A 183 3.87 10.81 3.35
CA MET A 183 5.16 11.04 2.69
C MET A 183 6.01 9.76 2.65
N ALA A 184 6.20 9.12 3.80
CA ALA A 184 6.94 7.87 3.90
C ALA A 184 6.32 6.77 3.03
N PHE A 185 4.99 6.66 3.03
CA PHE A 185 4.29 5.70 2.17
C PHE A 185 4.55 5.95 0.69
N LEU A 186 4.43 7.20 0.20
CA LEU A 186 4.71 7.54 -1.20
C LEU A 186 6.15 7.23 -1.61
N ILE A 187 7.11 7.61 -0.77
CA ILE A 187 8.54 7.45 -1.04
C ILE A 187 8.92 5.97 -1.11
N LEU A 188 8.48 5.19 -0.12
CA LEU A 188 8.75 3.75 -0.08
C LEU A 188 7.95 3.00 -1.14
N ALA A 189 6.71 3.39 -1.43
CA ALA A 189 5.94 2.84 -2.55
C ALA A 189 6.68 3.03 -3.88
N ALA A 190 7.24 4.23 -4.11
CA ALA A 190 8.04 4.51 -5.30
C ALA A 190 9.32 3.66 -5.37
N ALA A 191 9.98 3.43 -4.23
CA ALA A 191 11.19 2.61 -4.14
C ALA A 191 10.93 1.11 -4.41
N VAL A 192 9.73 0.62 -4.08
CA VAL A 192 9.39 -0.81 -4.21
C VAL A 192 8.49 -1.14 -5.40
N ARG A 193 8.02 -0.13 -6.15
CA ARG A 193 7.04 -0.32 -7.23
C ARG A 193 7.49 -1.33 -8.29
N ASP A 194 8.77 -1.36 -8.63
CA ASP A 194 9.28 -2.20 -9.70
C ASP A 194 9.71 -3.61 -9.22
N ARG A 195 9.49 -3.94 -7.94
CA ARG A 195 9.84 -5.24 -7.37
C ARG A 195 8.92 -6.36 -7.87
N ARG A 196 9.55 -7.50 -8.20
CA ARG A 196 8.89 -8.73 -8.64
C ARG A 196 9.12 -9.84 -7.63
N ASN A 197 8.27 -10.86 -7.70
CA ASN A 197 8.20 -11.96 -6.75
C ASN A 197 8.01 -11.44 -5.31
N THR A 198 7.06 -10.52 -5.18
CA THR A 198 6.78 -9.78 -3.94
C THR A 198 5.28 -9.72 -3.69
N LEU A 199 4.87 -9.99 -2.46
CA LEU A 199 3.56 -9.65 -1.93
C LEU A 199 3.68 -8.30 -1.23
N ILE A 200 2.86 -7.34 -1.63
CA ILE A 200 2.75 -6.04 -0.98
C ILE A 200 1.44 -6.03 -0.20
N ALA A 201 1.49 -5.82 1.10
CA ALA A 201 0.30 -5.66 1.92
C ALA A 201 0.23 -4.25 2.46
N ILE A 202 -0.96 -3.66 2.41
CA ILE A 202 -1.26 -2.36 2.98
C ILE A 202 -2.36 -2.62 4.02
N ASP A 203 -1.98 -2.60 5.29
CA ASP A 203 -2.94 -2.75 6.40
C ASP A 203 -3.51 -1.37 6.76
N ASP A 204 -4.84 -1.30 6.81
CA ASP A 204 -5.65 -0.08 6.87
C ASP A 204 -5.40 0.91 5.71
N ALA A 205 -5.50 0.40 4.48
CA ALA A 205 -5.30 1.18 3.26
C ALA A 205 -6.18 2.44 3.17
N ALA A 206 -7.35 2.45 3.81
CA ALA A 206 -8.22 3.63 3.85
C ALA A 206 -7.56 4.83 4.52
N VAL A 207 -6.77 4.62 5.58
CA VAL A 207 -6.07 5.69 6.28
C VAL A 207 -5.08 6.40 5.35
N LEU A 208 -4.41 5.62 4.50
CA LEU A 208 -3.42 6.15 3.55
C LEU A 208 -4.05 6.95 2.41
N PHE A 209 -5.35 6.78 2.15
CA PHE A 209 -6.06 7.59 1.15
C PHE A 209 -6.41 9.01 1.60
N TYR A 210 -6.33 9.33 2.90
CA TYR A 210 -6.68 10.65 3.41
C TYR A 210 -5.69 11.77 3.07
N THR A 211 -4.50 11.42 2.59
CA THR A 211 -3.46 12.40 2.22
C THR A 211 -3.17 12.36 0.73
N THR A 212 -2.81 13.50 0.14
CA THR A 212 -2.40 13.59 -1.26
C THR A 212 -1.23 12.63 -1.58
N PRO A 213 -0.15 12.56 -0.77
CA PRO A 213 0.93 11.62 -1.02
C PRO A 213 0.48 10.16 -0.96
N GLY A 214 -0.31 9.79 0.05
CA GLY A 214 -0.75 8.40 0.20
C GLY A 214 -1.73 7.97 -0.89
N SER A 215 -2.66 8.83 -1.29
CA SER A 215 -3.54 8.59 -2.44
C SER A 215 -2.76 8.41 -3.75
N ALA A 216 -1.70 9.20 -3.97
CA ALA A 216 -0.81 9.06 -5.12
C ALA A 216 0.04 7.77 -5.08
N ALA A 217 0.32 7.23 -3.89
CA ALA A 217 1.12 6.03 -3.69
C ALA A 217 0.37 4.73 -4.04
N ILE A 218 -0.94 4.66 -3.74
CA ILE A 218 -1.73 3.42 -3.93
C ILE A 218 -1.67 2.91 -5.38
N PRO A 219 -1.89 3.75 -6.43
CA PRO A 219 -1.78 3.30 -7.82
C PRO A 219 -0.41 2.71 -8.18
N LEU A 220 0.69 3.18 -7.56
CA LEU A 220 2.03 2.64 -7.82
C LEU A 220 2.11 1.15 -7.44
N LEU A 221 1.35 0.74 -6.44
CA LEU A 221 1.37 -0.60 -5.85
C LEU A 221 0.22 -1.49 -6.35
N THR A 222 -0.90 -0.92 -6.78
CA THR A 222 -2.08 -1.67 -7.25
C THR A 222 -2.12 -1.87 -8.76
N GLN A 223 -1.29 -1.15 -9.54
CA GLN A 223 -1.14 -1.40 -10.96
C GLN A 223 -0.76 -2.87 -11.24
N PRO A 224 -1.42 -3.58 -12.18
CA PRO A 224 -1.11 -4.98 -12.46
C PRO A 224 0.32 -5.17 -12.96
N MET A 225 1.13 -5.93 -12.22
CA MET A 225 2.53 -6.21 -12.59
C MET A 225 2.91 -7.67 -12.38
N ARG A 226 3.61 -8.28 -13.34
CA ARG A 226 3.95 -9.71 -13.27
C ARG A 226 4.87 -9.98 -12.09
N GLY A 227 4.48 -10.97 -11.27
CA GLY A 227 5.22 -11.36 -10.07
C GLY A 227 4.94 -10.50 -8.85
N ARG A 228 4.06 -9.51 -8.92
CA ARG A 228 3.64 -8.70 -7.77
C ARG A 228 2.19 -8.98 -7.42
N VAL A 229 1.91 -9.19 -6.15
CA VAL A 229 0.55 -9.35 -5.62
C VAL A 229 0.34 -8.29 -4.56
N THR A 230 -0.81 -7.63 -4.56
CA THR A 230 -1.10 -6.53 -3.64
C THR A 230 -2.33 -6.88 -2.82
N LEU A 231 -2.25 -6.73 -1.51
CA LEU A 231 -3.35 -6.88 -0.57
C LEU A 231 -3.70 -5.51 0.01
N LEU A 232 -4.97 -5.15 -0.04
CA LEU A 232 -5.49 -3.92 0.54
C LEU A 232 -6.44 -4.29 1.68
N GLY A 233 -5.93 -4.33 2.90
CA GLY A 233 -6.73 -4.54 4.10
C GLY A 233 -7.30 -3.24 4.60
N THR A 234 -8.57 -3.22 5.01
CA THR A 234 -9.18 -2.03 5.57
C THR A 234 -10.37 -2.39 6.44
N ARG A 235 -10.60 -1.56 7.46
CA ARG A 235 -11.85 -1.56 8.23
C ARG A 235 -12.89 -0.63 7.65
N TYR A 236 -12.46 0.34 6.86
CA TYR A 236 -13.30 1.39 6.32
C TYR A 236 -13.61 1.14 4.85
N VAL A 237 -14.87 1.35 4.49
CA VAL A 237 -15.38 1.26 3.12
C VAL A 237 -15.28 2.65 2.48
N VAL A 238 -14.11 2.98 1.94
CA VAL A 238 -13.90 4.24 1.21
C VAL A 238 -14.01 4.02 -0.30
N GLU A 239 -14.61 4.99 -1.00
CA GLU A 239 -14.93 4.89 -2.43
C GLU A 239 -13.69 4.60 -3.30
N ASN A 240 -12.55 5.23 -3.00
CA ASN A 240 -11.29 5.01 -3.73
C ASN A 240 -10.81 3.55 -3.64
N LEU A 241 -11.00 2.89 -2.49
CA LEU A 241 -10.67 1.47 -2.32
C LEU A 241 -11.65 0.58 -3.08
N LEU A 242 -12.95 0.88 -2.99
CA LEU A 242 -13.98 0.14 -3.72
C LEU A 242 -13.73 0.14 -5.23
N ASN A 243 -13.34 1.31 -5.77
CA ASN A 243 -13.05 1.53 -7.18
C ASN A 243 -11.70 0.92 -7.63
N THR A 244 -10.86 0.45 -6.70
CA THR A 244 -9.62 -0.24 -7.08
C THR A 244 -9.95 -1.58 -7.76
N PRO A 245 -9.40 -1.86 -8.95
CA PRO A 245 -9.69 -3.11 -9.66
C PRO A 245 -9.16 -4.34 -8.91
N GLY A 246 -9.94 -5.43 -8.94
CA GLY A 246 -9.56 -6.72 -8.38
C GLY A 246 -10.68 -7.36 -7.54
N PRO A 247 -10.50 -8.62 -7.13
CA PRO A 247 -11.46 -9.33 -6.31
C PRO A 247 -11.53 -8.74 -4.89
N THR A 248 -12.62 -9.06 -4.21
CA THR A 248 -12.92 -8.58 -2.87
C THR A 248 -13.18 -9.75 -1.94
N LEU A 249 -12.46 -9.82 -0.83
CA LEU A 249 -12.77 -10.68 0.30
C LEU A 249 -13.50 -9.82 1.35
N VAL A 250 -14.77 -10.12 1.56
CA VAL A 250 -15.60 -9.51 2.60
C VAL A 250 -15.58 -10.41 3.81
N LEU A 251 -15.11 -9.90 4.93
CA LEU A 251 -15.13 -10.56 6.24
C LEU A 251 -16.32 -10.03 7.04
N TYR A 252 -16.47 -10.51 8.27
CA TYR A 252 -17.47 -9.98 9.22
C TYR A 252 -17.39 -8.45 9.28
N ASN A 253 -18.54 -7.80 9.11
CA ASN A 253 -18.64 -6.35 9.03
C ASN A 253 -20.02 -5.86 9.47
N ASP A 254 -20.15 -4.56 9.70
CA ASP A 254 -21.45 -3.92 9.86
C ASP A 254 -22.33 -4.15 8.62
N PRO A 255 -23.64 -4.44 8.77
CA PRO A 255 -24.54 -4.67 7.65
C PRO A 255 -24.55 -3.57 6.60
N ASP A 256 -24.45 -2.30 7.00
CA ASP A 256 -24.48 -1.16 6.07
C ASP A 256 -23.20 -1.12 5.23
N MET A 257 -22.05 -1.32 5.89
CA MET A 257 -20.75 -1.39 5.22
C MET A 257 -20.67 -2.58 4.27
N GLN A 258 -21.19 -3.74 4.69
CA GLN A 258 -21.27 -4.92 3.84
C GLN A 258 -22.15 -4.69 2.62
N SER A 259 -23.30 -4.03 2.78
CA SER A 259 -24.18 -3.68 1.66
C SER A 259 -23.47 -2.78 0.66
N MET A 260 -22.77 -1.75 1.12
CA MET A 260 -21.97 -0.87 0.26
C MET A 260 -20.90 -1.63 -0.52
N ILE A 261 -20.21 -2.59 0.12
CA ILE A 261 -19.21 -3.42 -0.57
C ILE A 261 -19.88 -4.29 -1.65
N TYR A 262 -21.00 -4.93 -1.35
CA TYR A 262 -21.75 -5.71 -2.34
C TYR A 262 -22.24 -4.87 -3.51
N GLU A 263 -22.75 -3.68 -3.25
CA GLU A 263 -23.21 -2.75 -4.29
C GLU A 263 -22.08 -2.28 -5.19
N ALA A 264 -20.95 -1.86 -4.61
CA ALA A 264 -19.77 -1.46 -5.37
C ALA A 264 -19.17 -2.61 -6.20
N ASN A 265 -19.29 -3.85 -5.71
CA ASN A 265 -18.92 -5.04 -6.46
C ASN A 265 -20.06 -5.57 -7.36
N GLY A 266 -21.16 -4.83 -7.52
CA GLY A 266 -22.31 -5.14 -8.38
C GLY A 266 -22.96 -6.49 -8.10
N VAL A 267 -22.94 -6.94 -6.85
CA VAL A 267 -23.60 -8.18 -6.41
C VAL A 267 -25.12 -7.99 -6.51
N PRO A 268 -25.85 -8.83 -7.27
CA PRO A 268 -27.31 -8.77 -7.35
C PRO A 268 -27.96 -8.92 -5.98
N GLN A 269 -29.12 -8.28 -5.77
CA GLN A 269 -29.91 -8.50 -4.55
C GLN A 269 -30.41 -9.96 -4.47
N GLY A 270 -30.72 -10.41 -3.25
CA GLY A 270 -31.20 -11.78 -2.98
C GLY A 270 -30.11 -12.68 -2.39
N ASP A 271 -30.14 -13.96 -2.75
CA ASP A 271 -29.33 -15.01 -2.11
C ASP A 271 -27.80 -14.83 -2.24
N MET A 272 -27.34 -13.96 -3.15
CA MET A 272 -25.92 -13.63 -3.29
C MET A 272 -25.43 -12.58 -2.28
N ARG A 273 -26.34 -11.81 -1.65
CA ARG A 273 -26.04 -10.83 -0.59
C ARG A 273 -26.30 -11.39 0.80
N LYS A 274 -25.80 -12.58 1.11
CA LYS A 274 -25.88 -13.14 2.47
C LYS A 274 -24.98 -12.33 3.41
N HIS A 275 -25.47 -12.09 4.61
CA HIS A 275 -24.66 -11.49 5.67
C HIS A 275 -23.50 -12.44 6.02
N VAL A 276 -22.30 -11.89 6.17
CA VAL A 276 -21.11 -12.66 6.54
C VAL A 276 -21.05 -12.71 8.05
N LEU A 277 -20.99 -13.90 8.64
CA LEU A 277 -20.90 -14.05 10.10
C LEU A 277 -19.45 -14.01 10.59
N LYS A 278 -19.29 -13.88 11.91
CA LYS A 278 -17.97 -13.89 12.55
C LYS A 278 -17.21 -15.20 12.26
N GLY A 279 -15.97 -15.08 11.79
CA GLY A 279 -15.15 -16.23 11.37
C GLY A 279 -15.43 -16.74 9.95
N GLU A 280 -16.34 -16.09 9.23
CA GLU A 280 -16.66 -16.38 7.83
C GLU A 280 -16.16 -15.27 6.89
N GLY A 281 -16.21 -15.56 5.60
CA GLY A 281 -15.98 -14.58 4.55
C GLY A 281 -16.80 -14.87 3.30
N ALA A 282 -16.97 -13.84 2.48
CA ALA A 282 -17.50 -13.90 1.13
C ALA A 282 -16.43 -13.43 0.15
N PHE A 283 -15.99 -14.32 -0.74
CA PHE A 283 -15.05 -13.98 -1.80
C PHE A 283 -15.82 -13.63 -3.08
N ILE A 284 -15.73 -12.36 -3.46
CA ILE A 284 -16.38 -11.79 -4.62
C ILE A 284 -15.34 -11.60 -5.71
N TRP A 285 -15.59 -12.19 -6.87
CA TRP A 285 -14.72 -12.03 -8.04
C TRP A 285 -15.53 -12.14 -9.33
N ARG A 286 -14.95 -11.67 -10.43
CA ARG A 286 -15.63 -11.61 -11.72
C ARG A 286 -14.79 -12.29 -12.79
N THR A 287 -15.45 -13.05 -13.65
CA THR A 287 -14.94 -13.37 -14.99
C THR A 287 -15.39 -12.30 -15.98
N THR A 288 -15.05 -12.44 -17.26
CA THR A 288 -15.62 -11.61 -18.33
C THR A 288 -17.13 -11.81 -18.54
N GLN A 289 -17.72 -12.85 -17.95
CA GLN A 289 -19.10 -13.27 -18.21
C GLN A 289 -19.96 -13.38 -16.96
N THR A 290 -19.36 -13.65 -15.80
CA THR A 290 -20.07 -13.94 -14.55
C THR A 290 -19.47 -13.20 -13.36
N LEU A 291 -20.31 -12.95 -12.37
CA LEU A 291 -19.92 -12.54 -11.02
C LEU A 291 -20.12 -13.75 -10.11
N GLU A 292 -19.08 -14.12 -9.38
CA GLU A 292 -19.11 -15.21 -8.41
C GLU A 292 -19.02 -14.63 -7.00
N VAL A 293 -19.82 -15.19 -6.08
CA VAL A 293 -19.75 -14.90 -4.64
C VAL A 293 -19.67 -16.24 -3.92
N GLU A 294 -18.49 -16.56 -3.38
CA GLU A 294 -18.24 -17.82 -2.68
C GLU A 294 -18.12 -17.57 -1.18
N PHE A 295 -18.96 -18.24 -0.39
CA PHE A 295 -18.97 -18.13 1.07
C PHE A 295 -18.20 -19.28 1.71
N GLY A 296 -17.59 -19.04 2.86
CA GLY A 296 -16.96 -20.09 3.66
C GLY A 296 -16.37 -19.57 4.96
N ARG A 297 -15.78 -20.47 5.74
CA ARG A 297 -15.06 -20.16 6.97
C ARG A 297 -13.62 -19.75 6.66
N LEU A 298 -13.07 -18.86 7.47
CA LEU A 298 -11.68 -18.44 7.34
C LEU A 298 -10.72 -19.58 7.75
N PRO A 299 -9.57 -19.73 7.08
CA PRO A 299 -8.61 -20.81 7.34
C PRO A 299 -7.61 -20.46 8.46
N ILE A 300 -8.01 -19.61 9.42
CA ILE A 300 -7.17 -19.02 10.48
C ILE A 300 -7.74 -19.26 11.87
#